data_AF-O49562-F1
#
_entry.id   AF-O49562-F1
#
_cell.length_a   1.000
_cell.length_b   1.000
_cell.length_c   1.000
_cell.angle_alpha   90.00
_cell.angle_beta   90.00
_cell.angle_gamma   90.00
#
_symmetry.space_group_name_H-M   'P 1'
#
loop_
_entity.id
_entity.type
_entity.pdbx_description
1 polymer ?
#
loop_
_entity_poly.entity_id
_entity_poly.type
_entity_poly.pdbx_seq_one_letter_code
_entity_poly.pdbx_strand_id
1 'polypeptide(L)'
;MALLSAMKLQGRPPPISSNLNPNSKPAGSDSVSLNASEPGSERKPRKFSSQLNRWNRARTLRSGAKLDSTITNGSNNTTGPMRPIESSSRTDVSTLDSDVSSSSNGVSEADMTAAKSIYIVSDGTGWTAEHAVNAALGQFDYCLVDRGCPVNTHLFSGIEDGEKLMEIIKQAAREGAMVIYTLADPSMAEATMRACKLWKIPSLDILGPITESISSHLGTNPSGLSRGITNSSLNEDYFKRIEAIEFTIKHDDGALPENLEKADIVLVGVSRTGKTPLSTYLAQKGYKVSNVPIVNGVDLPKTLFEIDPRKVFGLMINPLVLQGIREARAKSLGLGSSFKTKYSELGSVKEELELAKKIFAENPTWPVIEVTESAIEETAAVVLRLYDERQSNRAMPRISKSY
;
A
#
# COMPACT_ATOMS: atom_id res chain seq x y z
N MET A 1 40.94 -3.03 34.46
CA MET A 1 39.99 -2.33 35.35
C MET A 1 38.73 -2.00 34.55
N ALA A 2 37.57 -2.66 34.65
CA ALA A 2 37.14 -3.94 35.24
C ALA A 2 35.82 -4.29 34.50
N LEU A 3 35.73 -5.38 33.72
CA LEU A 3 35.33 -6.77 34.07
C LEU A 3 33.83 -7.10 33.87
N LEU A 4 33.62 -8.23 33.16
CA LEU A 4 32.39 -8.86 32.67
C LEU A 4 31.26 -9.14 33.69
N SER A 5 30.02 -9.14 33.21
CA SER A 5 28.95 -10.14 33.47
C SER A 5 27.70 -9.85 32.62
N ALA A 6 26.88 -10.81 32.16
CA ALA A 6 26.97 -12.28 32.15
C ALA A 6 26.10 -12.86 30.99
N MET A 7 26.35 -14.10 30.58
CA MET A 7 25.56 -14.81 29.54
C MET A 7 24.54 -15.78 30.17
N LYS A 8 23.60 -16.24 29.31
CA LYS A 8 22.71 -17.43 29.43
C LYS A 8 21.42 -17.28 30.25
N LEU A 9 20.30 -17.50 29.56
CA LEU A 9 19.36 -18.59 29.87
C LEU A 9 18.61 -19.01 28.59
N GLN A 10 18.21 -20.28 28.52
CA GLN A 10 17.70 -20.94 27.30
C GLN A 10 16.18 -21.10 27.33
N GLY A 11 15.52 -21.08 26.16
CA GLY A 11 14.13 -21.52 25.97
C GLY A 11 13.96 -22.23 24.63
N ARG A 12 13.80 -23.57 24.66
CA ARG A 12 13.54 -24.41 23.47
C ARG A 12 12.05 -24.36 23.07
N PRO A 13 11.71 -24.47 21.77
CA PRO A 13 10.38 -24.86 21.33
C PRO A 13 10.17 -26.39 21.43
N PRO A 14 8.92 -26.88 21.55
CA PRO A 14 8.62 -28.31 21.53
C PRO A 14 8.53 -28.87 20.09
N PRO A 15 8.88 -30.15 19.86
CA PRO A 15 8.71 -30.81 18.56
C PRO A 15 7.33 -31.50 18.46
N ILE A 16 6.81 -31.65 17.24
CA ILE A 16 5.73 -32.59 16.92
C ILE A 16 6.25 -33.56 15.84
N SER A 17 6.02 -34.85 16.08
CA SER A 17 6.64 -35.97 15.38
C SER A 17 5.98 -36.35 14.06
N SER A 18 6.80 -36.66 13.07
CA SER A 18 6.44 -37.48 11.91
C SER A 18 6.50 -38.97 12.29
N ASN A 19 5.51 -39.77 11.89
CA ASN A 19 5.63 -41.23 11.80
C ASN A 19 5.32 -41.68 10.36
N LEU A 20 6.06 -42.69 9.88
CA LEU A 20 6.09 -43.16 8.49
C LEU A 20 5.65 -44.62 8.38
N ASN A 21 4.97 -44.94 7.27
CA ASN A 21 4.97 -46.24 6.56
C ASN A 21 4.34 -47.50 7.22
N PRO A 22 4.05 -48.58 6.44
CA PRO A 22 3.36 -48.60 5.13
C PRO A 22 2.37 -49.82 4.99
N ASN A 23 1.94 -50.11 3.75
CA ASN A 23 1.29 -51.35 3.25
C ASN A 23 -0.20 -51.60 3.54
N SER A 24 -1.05 -51.47 2.51
CA SER A 24 -1.55 -52.62 1.71
C SER A 24 -2.44 -52.16 0.53
N LYS A 25 -2.72 -53.06 -0.43
CA LYS A 25 -3.17 -52.76 -1.80
C LYS A 25 -4.70 -52.92 -2.03
N PRO A 26 -5.25 -52.45 -3.17
CA PRO A 26 -6.70 -52.21 -3.36
C PRO A 26 -7.43 -53.30 -4.17
N ALA A 27 -8.77 -53.30 -4.10
CA ALA A 27 -9.69 -53.84 -5.10
C ALA A 27 -11.12 -53.30 -4.88
N GLY A 28 -11.97 -53.26 -5.92
CA GLY A 28 -13.42 -53.00 -5.80
C GLY A 28 -13.94 -51.88 -6.69
N SER A 29 -14.27 -52.21 -7.94
CA SER A 29 -15.18 -51.40 -8.76
C SER A 29 -16.61 -51.47 -8.20
N ASP A 30 -17.45 -50.48 -8.52
CA ASP A 30 -18.56 -50.73 -9.44
C ASP A 30 -19.27 -49.42 -9.82
N SER A 31 -19.65 -49.35 -11.10
CA SER A 31 -20.30 -48.20 -11.72
C SER A 31 -21.79 -48.47 -11.92
N VAL A 32 -22.65 -47.62 -11.37
CA VAL A 32 -24.04 -47.47 -11.83
C VAL A 32 -24.36 -45.99 -11.98
N SER A 33 -24.65 -45.59 -13.21
CA SER A 33 -25.27 -44.33 -13.58
C SER A 33 -26.78 -44.42 -13.42
N LEU A 34 -27.45 -43.28 -13.15
CA LEU A 34 -28.63 -42.80 -13.89
C LEU A 34 -29.17 -41.48 -13.31
N ASN A 35 -29.86 -40.72 -14.17
CA ASN A 35 -30.33 -39.37 -13.89
C ASN A 35 -31.57 -39.33 -12.98
N ALA A 36 -31.64 -38.35 -12.08
CA ALA A 36 -32.90 -37.75 -11.66
C ALA A 36 -32.68 -36.26 -11.33
N SER A 37 -33.49 -35.39 -11.92
CA SER A 37 -33.40 -33.93 -11.80
C SER A 37 -34.42 -33.39 -10.79
N GLU A 38 -33.97 -32.63 -9.80
CA GLU A 38 -34.84 -31.78 -8.97
C GLU A 38 -34.33 -30.32 -8.95
N PRO A 39 -35.21 -29.32 -9.06
CA PRO A 39 -34.83 -27.91 -9.06
C PRO A 39 -34.91 -27.28 -7.66
N GLY A 40 -34.15 -26.19 -7.46
CA GLY A 40 -34.44 -25.21 -6.40
C GLY A 40 -33.72 -25.41 -5.06
N SER A 41 -32.47 -24.94 -4.97
CA SER A 41 -31.84 -24.62 -3.69
C SER A 41 -31.14 -23.27 -3.79
N GLU A 42 -31.77 -22.23 -3.23
CA GLU A 42 -31.17 -20.90 -3.11
C GLU A 42 -29.94 -20.96 -2.19
N ARG A 43 -28.74 -20.97 -2.79
CA ARG A 43 -27.50 -20.81 -2.04
C ARG A 43 -27.39 -19.38 -1.51
N LYS A 44 -27.85 -19.18 -0.27
CA LYS A 44 -27.62 -17.94 0.50
C LYS A 44 -26.15 -17.50 0.37
N PRO A 45 -25.86 -16.20 0.17
CA PRO A 45 -24.49 -15.73 0.00
C PRO A 45 -23.67 -16.05 1.25
N ARG A 46 -22.50 -16.65 1.07
CA ARG A 46 -21.56 -16.92 2.17
C ARG A 46 -21.19 -15.60 2.83
N LYS A 47 -21.63 -15.40 4.08
CA LYS A 47 -21.20 -14.27 4.90
C LYS A 47 -19.69 -14.39 5.13
N PHE A 48 -18.89 -13.60 4.40
CA PHE A 48 -17.51 -13.34 4.79
C PHE A 48 -17.48 -12.80 6.22
N SER A 49 -16.48 -13.18 7.02
CA SER A 49 -16.38 -12.70 8.39
C SER A 49 -16.26 -11.18 8.40
N SER A 50 -16.90 -10.53 9.37
CA SER A 50 -16.81 -9.07 9.55
C SER A 50 -15.36 -8.60 9.67
N GLN A 51 -14.51 -9.43 10.30
CA GLN A 51 -13.07 -9.23 10.39
C GLN A 51 -12.38 -9.22 9.02
N LEU A 52 -12.64 -10.18 8.13
CA LEU A 52 -11.99 -10.19 6.80
C LEU A 52 -12.45 -8.97 5.96
N ASN A 53 -13.73 -8.62 6.00
CA ASN A 53 -14.23 -7.42 5.34
C ASN A 53 -13.64 -6.11 5.93
N ARG A 54 -13.36 -6.08 7.24
CA ARG A 54 -12.67 -4.95 7.90
C ARG A 54 -11.19 -4.89 7.54
N TRP A 55 -10.52 -6.04 7.45
CA TRP A 55 -9.12 -6.16 7.05
C TRP A 55 -8.89 -5.79 5.57
N ASN A 56 -9.79 -6.21 4.67
CA ASN A 56 -9.76 -5.79 3.27
C ASN A 56 -9.92 -4.27 3.15
N ARG A 57 -10.91 -3.67 3.84
CA ARG A 57 -11.10 -2.21 3.87
C ARG A 57 -9.89 -1.46 4.42
N ALA A 58 -9.25 -1.97 5.48
CA ALA A 58 -8.00 -1.43 6.02
C ALA A 58 -6.87 -1.44 4.98
N ARG A 59 -6.72 -2.55 4.24
CA ARG A 59 -5.72 -2.68 3.16
C ARG A 59 -5.99 -1.72 1.99
N THR A 60 -7.26 -1.50 1.63
CA THR A 60 -7.66 -0.51 0.63
C THR A 60 -7.28 0.92 1.03
N LEU A 61 -7.44 1.29 2.30
CA LEU A 61 -6.99 2.61 2.80
C LEU A 61 -5.47 2.76 2.74
N ARG A 62 -4.70 1.74 3.15
CA ARG A 62 -3.23 1.75 3.07
C ARG A 62 -2.68 1.87 1.64
N SER A 63 -3.41 1.43 0.63
CA SER A 63 -3.05 1.58 -0.78
C SER A 63 -3.50 2.92 -1.40
N GLY A 64 -3.96 3.88 -0.59
CA GLY A 64 -4.33 5.23 -1.02
C GLY A 64 -5.67 5.32 -1.76
N ALA A 65 -6.46 4.24 -1.80
CA ALA A 65 -7.75 4.23 -2.46
C ALA A 65 -8.87 4.74 -1.53
N LYS A 66 -9.65 5.72 -2.00
CA LYS A 66 -10.86 6.18 -1.29
C LYS A 66 -11.93 5.10 -1.28
N LEU A 67 -12.48 4.80 -0.11
CA LEU A 67 -13.66 3.94 0.04
C LEU A 67 -14.94 4.76 -0.21
N ASP A 68 -15.63 4.50 -1.33
CA ASP A 68 -16.95 5.05 -1.61
C ASP A 68 -17.98 4.51 -0.61
N SER A 69 -18.69 5.42 0.07
CA SER A 69 -19.67 5.08 1.09
C SER A 69 -21.10 5.03 0.53
N THR A 70 -21.45 3.96 -0.18
CA THR A 70 -22.85 3.61 -0.46
C THR A 70 -23.33 2.53 0.51
N ILE A 71 -23.83 2.96 1.68
CA ILE A 71 -24.63 2.10 2.55
C ILE A 71 -26.07 2.13 2.02
N THR A 72 -26.40 1.18 1.15
CA THR A 72 -27.79 0.94 0.72
C THR A 72 -28.52 0.10 1.76
N ASN A 73 -29.11 0.74 2.76
CA ASN A 73 -30.21 0.12 3.51
C ASN A 73 -31.46 0.18 2.63
N GLY A 74 -31.95 -1.00 2.22
CA GLY A 74 -33.12 -1.08 1.36
C GLY A 74 -34.41 -0.79 2.11
N SER A 75 -35.29 -0.01 1.47
CA SER A 75 -36.74 -0.14 1.65
C SER A 75 -37.38 -0.06 0.27
N ASN A 76 -38.26 -1.01 -0.02
CA ASN A 76 -39.02 -1.04 -1.26
C ASN A 76 -40.04 0.11 -1.26
N ASN A 77 -40.20 0.83 -2.37
CA ASN A 77 -41.47 0.85 -3.10
C ASN A 77 -41.38 1.56 -4.45
N THR A 78 -42.38 1.32 -5.28
CA THR A 78 -42.38 1.45 -6.74
C THR A 78 -42.93 2.77 -7.28
N THR A 79 -42.49 3.10 -8.51
CA THR A 79 -43.20 3.85 -9.57
C THR A 79 -43.58 5.33 -9.41
N GLY A 80 -43.10 6.15 -10.36
CA GLY A 80 -43.88 7.25 -10.97
C GLY A 80 -43.49 8.69 -10.59
N PRO A 81 -42.97 9.52 -11.53
CA PRO A 81 -42.63 10.92 -11.28
C PRO A 81 -43.64 11.93 -11.86
N MET A 82 -43.88 13.07 -11.19
CA MET A 82 -44.08 14.39 -11.82
C MET A 82 -44.03 15.56 -10.80
N ARG A 83 -44.04 16.81 -11.29
CA ARG A 83 -43.55 18.05 -10.63
C ARG A 83 -44.62 18.89 -9.87
N PRO A 84 -44.22 19.87 -9.02
CA PRO A 84 -45.08 20.55 -8.01
C PRO A 84 -45.55 21.97 -8.41
N ILE A 85 -46.46 22.55 -7.60
CA ILE A 85 -46.90 23.97 -7.61
C ILE A 85 -47.05 24.48 -6.15
N GLU A 86 -46.90 25.80 -5.95
CA GLU A 86 -46.66 26.52 -4.68
C GLU A 86 -47.91 27.17 -4.02
N SER A 87 -47.69 27.78 -2.83
CA SER A 87 -48.47 28.88 -2.20
C SER A 87 -49.80 28.48 -1.50
N SER A 88 -50.36 29.16 -0.49
CA SER A 88 -50.04 30.44 0.20
C SER A 88 -50.73 30.53 1.59
N SER A 89 -50.03 30.95 2.66
CA SER A 89 -50.20 32.24 3.41
C SER A 89 -51.17 32.35 4.60
N ARG A 90 -50.87 33.35 5.47
CA ARG A 90 -51.66 34.00 6.56
C ARG A 90 -51.71 33.29 7.93
N THR A 91 -51.69 33.97 9.09
CA THR A 91 -51.07 35.19 9.70
C THR A 91 -51.76 35.37 11.07
N ASP A 92 -51.16 36.19 11.95
CA ASP A 92 -51.73 36.83 13.17
C ASP A 92 -51.24 36.25 14.53
N VAL A 93 -51.02 37.00 15.62
CA VAL A 93 -50.45 38.35 15.91
C VAL A 93 -50.39 38.52 17.45
N SER A 94 -49.53 39.40 18.00
CA SER A 94 -49.57 39.97 19.39
C SER A 94 -49.30 39.06 20.61
N THR A 95 -48.77 39.48 21.79
CA THR A 95 -47.67 40.41 22.18
C THR A 95 -47.23 40.15 23.65
N LEU A 96 -46.10 40.75 24.08
CA LEU A 96 -45.73 41.18 25.46
C LEU A 96 -45.17 40.17 26.50
N ASP A 97 -43.90 40.43 26.84
CA ASP A 97 -43.30 40.70 28.16
C ASP A 97 -42.85 39.63 29.19
N SER A 98 -41.59 39.85 29.56
CA SER A 98 -40.97 39.76 30.91
C SER A 98 -40.43 38.43 31.46
N ASP A 99 -39.10 38.43 31.58
CA ASP A 99 -38.32 38.19 32.81
C ASP A 99 -37.89 36.79 33.31
N VAL A 100 -36.56 36.67 33.34
CA VAL A 100 -35.72 36.13 34.44
C VAL A 100 -35.50 34.61 34.54
N SER A 101 -34.27 34.24 34.14
CA SER A 101 -33.42 33.10 34.55
C SER A 101 -33.97 32.02 35.49
N SER A 102 -33.77 30.74 35.14
CA SER A 102 -32.59 29.99 35.61
C SER A 102 -32.49 28.54 35.07
N SER A 103 -31.24 28.09 34.98
CA SER A 103 -30.73 26.72 34.73
C SER A 103 -31.67 25.50 34.86
N SER A 104 -31.68 24.64 33.83
CA SER A 104 -31.84 23.19 34.01
C SER A 104 -31.15 22.42 32.87
N ASN A 105 -30.33 21.44 33.23
CA ASN A 105 -29.44 20.69 32.32
C ASN A 105 -30.19 19.83 31.31
N GLY A 106 -29.82 19.94 30.02
CA GLY A 106 -30.11 18.94 29.00
C GLY A 106 -28.81 18.35 28.45
N VAL A 107 -28.43 17.16 28.92
CA VAL A 107 -27.32 16.40 28.33
C VAL A 107 -27.86 15.65 27.12
N SER A 108 -27.64 16.19 25.91
CA SER A 108 -28.01 15.54 24.65
C SER A 108 -26.81 14.86 24.00
N GLU A 109 -27.00 13.61 23.62
CA GLU A 109 -26.02 12.72 22.99
C GLU A 109 -25.51 13.25 21.63
N ALA A 110 -24.21 13.02 21.36
CA ALA A 110 -23.52 12.97 20.06
C ALA A 110 -22.22 13.81 20.02
N ASP A 111 -21.20 13.40 20.81
CA ASP A 111 -19.82 13.84 20.56
C ASP A 111 -19.30 13.12 19.29
N MET A 112 -19.61 13.69 18.12
CA MET A 112 -19.01 13.29 16.86
C MET A 112 -17.51 13.56 16.96
N THR A 113 -16.72 12.48 17.05
CA THR A 113 -15.27 12.54 17.29
C THR A 113 -14.58 13.45 16.28
N ALA A 114 -14.28 14.68 16.70
CA ALA A 114 -13.59 15.66 15.86
C ALA A 114 -12.25 15.07 15.39
N ALA A 115 -11.98 15.20 14.09
CA ALA A 115 -10.78 14.62 13.49
C ALA A 115 -9.52 15.22 14.13
N LYS A 116 -8.63 14.35 14.62
CA LYS A 116 -7.39 14.79 15.26
C LYS A 116 -6.37 15.17 14.20
N SER A 117 -5.81 16.37 14.31
CA SER A 117 -4.81 16.87 13.37
C SER A 117 -3.40 16.41 13.75
N ILE A 118 -2.62 16.01 12.74
CA ILE A 118 -1.18 15.77 12.81
C ILE A 118 -0.50 16.74 11.83
N TYR A 119 0.26 17.66 12.38
CA TYR A 119 1.10 18.58 11.62
C TYR A 119 2.44 17.92 11.35
N ILE A 120 2.87 17.96 10.10
CA ILE A 120 4.11 17.35 9.60
C ILE A 120 4.99 18.49 9.10
N VAL A 121 6.07 18.80 9.80
CA VAL A 121 6.87 20.01 9.59
C VAL A 121 8.30 19.66 9.16
N SER A 122 8.79 20.24 8.07
CA SER A 122 10.16 20.01 7.60
C SER A 122 10.78 21.24 6.96
N ASP A 123 12.08 21.41 7.20
CA ASP A 123 12.97 22.31 6.47
C ASP A 123 13.15 21.90 4.99
N GLY A 124 13.13 20.60 4.72
CA GLY A 124 13.08 20.02 3.38
C GLY A 124 11.66 19.77 2.88
N THR A 125 11.45 18.62 2.24
CA THR A 125 10.17 18.25 1.60
C THR A 125 9.12 17.71 2.57
N GLY A 126 9.54 17.13 3.70
CA GLY A 126 8.66 16.46 4.66
C GLY A 126 8.20 15.04 4.27
N TRP A 127 8.50 14.54 3.06
CA TRP A 127 8.14 13.18 2.62
C TRP A 127 8.61 12.08 3.58
N THR A 128 9.78 12.24 4.22
CA THR A 128 10.31 11.28 5.20
C THR A 128 9.42 11.20 6.44
N ALA A 129 8.97 12.35 6.94
CA ALA A 129 8.09 12.44 8.09
C ALA A 129 6.69 11.90 7.75
N GLU A 130 6.15 12.27 6.59
CA GLU A 130 4.87 11.74 6.09
C GLU A 130 4.89 10.22 5.91
N HIS A 131 5.95 9.66 5.32
CA HIS A 131 6.08 8.21 5.15
C HIS A 131 6.10 7.47 6.50
N ALA A 132 6.81 8.01 7.49
CA ALA A 132 6.82 7.46 8.84
C ALA A 132 5.46 7.59 9.56
N VAL A 133 4.75 8.71 9.38
CA VAL A 133 3.39 8.91 9.89
C VAL A 133 2.42 7.91 9.26
N ASN A 134 2.45 7.72 7.94
CA ASN A 134 1.61 6.75 7.24
C ASN A 134 1.90 5.31 7.69
N ALA A 135 3.17 4.95 7.88
CA ALA A 135 3.56 3.65 8.44
C ALA A 135 3.04 3.44 9.88
N ALA A 136 3.10 4.47 10.73
CA ALA A 136 2.58 4.43 12.09
C ALA A 136 1.05 4.37 12.13
N LEU A 137 0.35 5.12 11.26
CA LEU A 137 -1.11 5.10 11.14
C LEU A 137 -1.65 3.71 10.74
N GLY A 138 -0.86 2.91 10.01
CA GLY A 138 -1.18 1.52 9.69
C GLY A 138 -1.36 0.58 10.90
N GLN A 139 -0.96 1.00 12.11
CA GLN A 139 -1.26 0.28 13.36
C GLN A 139 -2.70 0.55 13.88
N PHE A 140 -3.35 1.60 13.39
CA PHE A 140 -4.67 2.06 13.84
C PHE A 140 -5.78 1.80 12.81
N ASP A 141 -5.46 1.09 11.72
CA ASP A 141 -6.36 0.66 10.64
C ASP A 141 -7.80 0.35 11.06
N TYR A 142 -7.98 -0.53 12.06
CA TYR A 142 -9.30 -0.94 12.51
C TYR A 142 -10.15 0.24 13.01
N CYS A 143 -9.50 1.19 13.67
CA CYS A 143 -10.12 2.39 14.22
C CYS A 143 -10.35 3.46 13.12
N LEU A 144 -9.45 3.55 12.15
CA LEU A 144 -9.59 4.43 10.98
C LEU A 144 -10.72 3.97 10.03
N VAL A 145 -10.78 2.68 9.69
CA VAL A 145 -11.82 2.08 8.81
C VAL A 145 -13.22 2.29 9.36
N ASP A 146 -13.40 2.09 10.67
CA ASP A 146 -14.68 2.23 11.34
C ASP A 146 -14.95 3.70 11.75
N ARG A 147 -14.06 4.64 11.39
CA ARG A 147 -14.11 6.07 11.74
C ARG A 147 -14.20 6.36 13.25
N GLY A 148 -13.71 5.45 14.10
CA GLY A 148 -13.66 5.63 15.55
C GLY A 148 -12.61 6.65 16.00
N CYS A 149 -11.56 6.86 15.19
CA CYS A 149 -10.54 7.88 15.42
C CYS A 149 -10.13 8.54 14.10
N PRO A 150 -10.94 9.45 13.53
CA PRO A 150 -10.56 10.17 12.32
C PRO A 150 -9.31 11.03 12.55
N VAL A 151 -8.40 11.04 11.58
CA VAL A 151 -7.12 11.76 11.62
C VAL A 151 -6.95 12.56 10.33
N ASN A 152 -6.50 13.81 10.46
CA ASN A 152 -6.09 14.68 9.35
C ASN A 152 -4.57 14.91 9.41
N THR A 153 -3.89 14.87 8.28
CA THR A 153 -2.46 15.24 8.17
C THR A 153 -2.30 16.58 7.45
N HIS A 154 -1.40 17.42 7.94
CA HIS A 154 -1.11 18.75 7.39
C HIS A 154 0.40 18.90 7.17
N LEU A 155 0.82 18.96 5.90
CA LEU A 155 2.24 19.00 5.52
C LEU A 155 2.74 20.45 5.34
N PHE A 156 3.80 20.80 6.04
CA PHE A 156 4.50 22.08 5.98
C PHE A 156 5.96 21.84 5.56
N SER A 157 6.23 22.00 4.27
CA SER A 157 7.56 21.86 3.66
C SER A 157 8.29 23.22 3.56
N GLY A 158 9.62 23.21 3.46
CA GLY A 158 10.42 24.42 3.28
C GLY A 158 10.35 25.37 4.48
N ILE A 159 10.38 24.83 5.70
CA ILE A 159 10.35 25.59 6.95
C ILE A 159 11.78 25.80 7.46
N GLU A 160 12.50 26.70 6.78
CA GLU A 160 13.88 27.09 7.12
C GLU A 160 13.95 28.35 7.99
N ASP A 161 12.83 29.07 8.15
CA ASP A 161 12.72 30.29 8.97
C ASP A 161 12.06 30.03 10.34
N GLY A 162 12.64 30.61 11.38
CA GLY A 162 12.20 30.48 12.76
C GLY A 162 10.89 31.21 13.08
N GLU A 163 10.58 32.33 12.42
CA GLU A 163 9.32 33.06 12.66
C GLU A 163 8.14 32.24 12.13
N LYS A 164 8.21 31.78 10.87
CA LYS A 164 7.24 30.89 10.23
C LYS A 164 7.05 29.57 10.98
N LEU A 165 8.13 28.99 11.50
CA LEU A 165 8.06 27.80 12.37
C LEU A 165 7.22 28.08 13.63
N MET A 166 7.44 29.22 14.29
CA MET A 166 6.68 29.61 15.47
C MET A 166 5.20 29.93 15.15
N GLU A 167 4.88 30.43 13.96
CA GLU A 167 3.49 30.57 13.50
C GLU A 167 2.79 29.22 13.35
N ILE A 168 3.44 28.24 12.73
CA ILE A 168 2.92 26.88 12.56
C ILE A 168 2.67 26.22 13.93
N ILE A 169 3.59 26.36 14.88
CA ILE A 169 3.43 25.81 16.24
C ILE A 169 2.28 26.52 16.99
N LYS A 170 2.13 27.84 16.85
CA LYS A 170 0.98 28.58 17.41
C LYS A 170 -0.35 28.13 16.79
N GLN A 171 -0.39 27.80 15.49
CA GLN A 171 -1.59 27.28 14.85
C GLN A 171 -1.90 25.84 15.33
N ALA A 172 -0.90 24.97 15.43
CA ALA A 172 -1.05 23.64 15.99
C ALA A 172 -1.61 23.67 17.43
N ALA A 173 -1.20 24.65 18.25
CA ALA A 173 -1.75 24.89 19.58
C ALA A 173 -3.27 25.18 19.56
N ARG A 174 -3.73 26.00 18.61
CA ARG A 174 -5.16 26.38 18.46
C ARG A 174 -6.02 25.21 18.01
N GLU A 175 -5.48 24.34 17.15
CA GLU A 175 -6.18 23.17 16.61
C GLU A 175 -6.04 21.91 17.48
N GLY A 176 -5.24 21.95 18.55
CA GLY A 176 -4.92 20.77 19.35
C GLY A 176 -4.15 19.69 18.57
N ALA A 177 -3.41 20.10 17.54
CA ALA A 177 -2.72 19.20 16.62
C ALA A 177 -1.41 18.66 17.23
N MET A 178 -1.07 17.40 16.97
CA MET A 178 0.27 16.86 17.24
C MET A 178 1.28 17.39 16.21
N VAL A 179 2.49 17.75 16.63
CA VAL A 179 3.55 18.26 15.72
C VAL A 179 4.68 17.23 15.56
N ILE A 180 4.70 16.59 14.41
CA ILE A 180 5.76 15.66 13.99
C ILE A 180 6.70 16.41 13.04
N TYR A 181 8.01 16.35 13.27
CA TYR A 181 8.94 17.16 12.50
C TYR A 181 10.26 16.47 12.14
N THR A 182 10.91 17.04 11.14
CA THR A 182 12.28 16.73 10.72
C THR A 182 12.99 18.03 10.35
N LEU A 183 13.90 18.48 11.21
CA LEU A 183 14.66 19.73 11.07
C LEU A 183 16.15 19.39 11.23
N ALA A 184 16.98 19.78 10.27
CA ALA A 184 18.42 19.49 10.29
C ALA A 184 19.21 20.44 11.20
N ASP A 185 18.78 21.70 11.32
CA ASP A 185 19.38 22.66 12.25
C ASP A 185 18.98 22.31 13.70
N PRO A 186 19.94 21.99 14.58
CA PRO A 186 19.66 21.67 15.98
C PRO A 186 19.01 22.85 16.74
N SER A 187 19.26 24.10 16.33
CA SER A 187 18.67 25.29 16.98
C SER A 187 17.16 25.36 16.72
N MET A 188 16.74 25.06 15.49
CA MET A 188 15.34 25.00 15.07
C MET A 188 14.61 23.78 15.67
N ALA A 189 15.28 22.62 15.75
CA ALA A 189 14.75 21.44 16.42
C ALA A 189 14.53 21.69 17.93
N GLU A 190 15.49 22.33 18.62
CA GLU A 190 15.37 22.68 20.03
C GLU A 190 14.30 23.76 20.27
N ALA A 191 14.25 24.79 19.42
CA ALA A 191 13.19 25.82 19.48
C ALA A 191 11.79 25.20 19.32
N THR A 192 11.63 24.25 18.38
CA THR A 192 10.39 23.48 18.20
C THR A 192 10.03 22.72 19.48
N MET A 193 10.96 21.95 20.04
CA MET A 193 10.73 21.15 21.24
C MET A 193 10.34 22.03 22.45
N ARG A 194 11.07 23.14 22.67
CA ARG A 194 10.79 24.09 23.76
C ARG A 194 9.42 24.75 23.58
N ALA A 195 9.08 25.17 22.36
CA ALA A 195 7.78 25.77 22.06
C ALA A 195 6.64 24.77 22.25
N CYS A 196 6.70 23.58 21.64
CA CYS A 196 5.67 22.55 21.81
C CYS A 196 5.47 22.18 23.29
N LYS A 197 6.55 22.07 24.08
CA LYS A 197 6.47 21.86 25.53
C LYS A 197 5.76 23.01 26.28
N LEU A 198 6.05 24.27 25.93
CA LEU A 198 5.39 25.45 26.51
C LEU A 198 3.88 25.48 26.20
N TRP A 199 3.50 25.21 24.95
CA TRP A 199 2.11 25.18 24.49
C TRP A 199 1.39 23.86 24.79
N LYS A 200 2.04 22.90 25.48
CA LYS A 200 1.54 21.55 25.81
C LYS A 200 1.12 20.72 24.59
N ILE A 201 1.75 20.97 23.45
CA ILE A 201 1.54 20.25 22.19
C ILE A 201 2.32 18.93 22.23
N PRO A 202 1.70 17.77 21.95
CA PRO A 202 2.44 16.54 21.71
C PRO A 202 3.33 16.69 20.47
N SER A 203 4.63 16.46 20.60
CA SER A 203 5.57 16.62 19.48
C SER A 203 6.67 15.57 19.44
N LEU A 204 7.15 15.24 18.23
CA LEU A 204 8.21 14.25 18.01
C LEU A 204 9.14 14.66 16.84
N ASP A 205 10.43 14.68 17.10
CA ASP A 205 11.47 14.64 16.06
C ASP A 205 11.65 13.19 15.59
N ILE A 206 11.47 12.94 14.29
CA ILE A 206 11.66 11.61 13.70
C ILE A 206 13.13 11.31 13.43
N LEU A 207 13.91 12.31 13.01
CA LEU A 207 15.26 12.09 12.48
C LEU A 207 16.38 12.39 13.47
N GLY A 208 16.15 13.20 14.51
CA GLY A 208 17.12 13.47 15.58
C GLY A 208 17.76 12.20 16.15
N PRO A 209 17.00 11.25 16.73
CA PRO A 209 17.55 10.02 17.30
C PRO A 209 18.30 9.14 16.30
N ILE A 210 17.85 9.10 15.04
CA ILE A 210 18.48 8.34 13.96
C ILE A 210 19.81 9.00 13.56
N THR A 211 19.82 10.33 13.46
CA THR A 211 20.99 11.14 13.09
C THR A 211 22.07 11.08 14.17
N GLU A 212 21.69 11.17 15.44
CA GLU A 212 22.59 11.00 16.59
C GLU A 212 23.18 9.58 16.63
N SER A 213 22.35 8.55 16.40
CA SER A 213 22.81 7.15 16.34
C SER A 213 23.83 6.92 15.21
N ILE A 214 23.59 7.50 14.02
CA ILE A 214 24.52 7.44 12.88
C ILE A 214 25.79 8.24 13.17
N SER A 215 25.66 9.44 13.74
CA SER A 215 26.79 10.30 14.14
C SER A 215 27.72 9.58 15.11
N SER A 216 27.17 8.97 16.15
CA SER A 216 27.92 8.15 17.11
C SER A 216 28.57 6.91 16.47
N HIS A 217 27.91 6.27 15.50
CA HIS A 217 28.44 5.09 14.82
C HIS A 217 29.58 5.42 13.84
N LEU A 218 29.48 6.56 13.13
CA LEU A 218 30.47 7.03 12.17
C LEU A 218 31.61 7.85 12.80
N GLY A 219 31.46 8.26 14.06
CA GLY A 219 32.44 9.11 14.76
C GLY A 219 32.55 10.53 14.20
N THR A 220 31.47 11.05 13.60
CA THR A 220 31.45 12.38 12.96
C THR A 220 30.14 13.12 13.25
N ASN A 221 30.22 14.45 13.32
CA ASN A 221 29.05 15.30 13.61
C ASN A 221 28.16 15.46 12.35
N PRO A 222 26.83 15.59 12.52
CA PRO A 222 25.96 15.98 11.42
C PRO A 222 26.28 17.40 10.93
N SER A 223 25.97 17.71 9.66
CA SER A 223 26.26 19.01 9.06
C SER A 223 25.41 20.16 9.61
N GLY A 224 24.24 19.87 10.19
CA GLY A 224 23.26 20.88 10.61
C GLY A 224 22.54 21.61 9.46
N LEU A 225 22.78 21.21 8.20
CA LEU A 225 22.24 21.88 7.01
C LEU A 225 21.05 21.11 6.43
N SER A 226 20.01 21.84 6.02
CA SER A 226 18.92 21.27 5.22
C SER A 226 19.48 20.71 3.90
N ARG A 227 18.88 19.61 3.41
CA ARG A 227 19.28 19.02 2.12
C ARG A 227 19.00 19.94 0.91
N GLY A 228 18.19 21.00 1.09
CA GLY A 228 17.91 21.99 0.04
C GLY A 228 19.06 22.97 -0.18
N ILE A 229 19.79 23.32 0.88
CA ILE A 229 20.92 24.26 0.82
C ILE A 229 22.17 23.58 0.26
N THR A 230 22.37 22.29 0.56
CA THR A 230 23.48 21.52 0.01
C THR A 230 23.21 21.14 -1.45
N ASN A 231 23.54 22.04 -2.38
CA ASN A 231 23.64 21.80 -3.83
C ASN A 231 24.74 20.78 -4.22
N SER A 232 25.07 19.83 -3.34
CA SER A 232 25.95 18.70 -3.57
C SER A 232 25.26 17.67 -4.48
N SER A 233 25.15 18.07 -5.75
CA SER A 233 24.97 17.28 -6.96
C SER A 233 23.85 16.25 -7.03
N LEU A 234 23.24 16.18 -8.21
CA LEU A 234 22.63 14.95 -8.70
C LEU A 234 23.73 13.89 -8.76
N ASN A 235 23.89 13.07 -7.72
CA ASN A 235 24.93 12.05 -7.67
C ASN A 235 24.71 10.98 -8.74
N GLU A 236 25.71 10.15 -9.02
CA GLU A 236 25.62 9.03 -9.97
C GLU A 236 24.38 8.16 -9.75
N ASP A 237 24.04 7.91 -8.48
CA ASP A 237 22.82 7.29 -7.99
C ASP A 237 21.49 7.91 -8.49
N TYR A 238 21.46 9.22 -8.71
CA TYR A 238 20.30 9.93 -9.25
C TYR A 238 20.24 9.73 -10.76
N PHE A 239 21.35 9.95 -11.47
CA PHE A 239 21.40 9.75 -12.93
C PHE A 239 21.12 8.30 -13.32
N LYS A 240 21.63 7.32 -12.57
CA LYS A 240 21.27 5.89 -12.72
C LYS A 240 19.77 5.63 -12.54
N ARG A 241 19.10 6.35 -11.63
CA ARG A 241 17.65 6.26 -11.45
C ARG A 241 16.89 6.88 -12.62
N ILE A 242 17.33 8.01 -13.17
CA ILE A 242 16.75 8.58 -14.39
C ILE A 242 16.93 7.62 -15.58
N GLU A 243 18.13 7.05 -15.77
CA GLU A 243 18.40 6.07 -16.82
C GLU A 243 17.51 4.81 -16.68
N ALA A 244 17.33 4.30 -15.46
CA ALA A 244 16.45 3.17 -15.17
C ALA A 244 14.97 3.46 -15.48
N ILE A 245 14.49 4.67 -15.14
CA ILE A 245 13.13 5.14 -15.43
C ILE A 245 12.93 5.29 -16.94
N GLU A 246 13.87 5.94 -17.64
CA GLU A 246 13.83 6.09 -19.10
C GLU A 246 13.84 4.75 -19.83
N PHE A 247 14.68 3.81 -19.39
CA PHE A 247 14.69 2.44 -19.92
C PHE A 247 13.32 1.81 -19.71
N THR A 248 12.80 1.79 -18.49
CA THR A 248 11.57 1.07 -18.17
C THR A 248 10.34 1.64 -18.89
N ILE A 249 10.23 2.97 -19.02
CA ILE A 249 9.13 3.61 -19.77
C ILE A 249 9.17 3.23 -21.26
N LYS A 250 10.36 3.15 -21.86
CA LYS A 250 10.53 2.74 -23.28
C LYS A 250 10.23 1.24 -23.50
N HIS A 251 10.02 0.46 -22.44
CA HIS A 251 9.99 -1.01 -22.45
C HIS A 251 8.74 -1.63 -21.77
N ASP A 252 7.73 -0.83 -21.44
CA ASP A 252 6.54 -1.27 -20.68
C ASP A 252 5.59 -2.18 -21.48
N ASP A 253 5.32 -1.85 -22.75
CA ASP A 253 4.30 -2.49 -23.59
C ASP A 253 4.85 -3.60 -24.53
N GLY A 254 5.91 -4.29 -24.11
CA GLY A 254 6.53 -5.40 -24.86
C GLY A 254 7.73 -4.94 -25.68
N ALA A 255 8.89 -4.87 -25.01
CA ALA A 255 10.13 -4.36 -25.58
C ALA A 255 10.72 -5.23 -26.70
N LEU A 256 11.52 -4.58 -27.55
CA LEU A 256 12.42 -5.22 -28.52
C LEU A 256 13.22 -6.37 -27.86
N PRO A 257 13.27 -7.58 -28.47
CA PRO A 257 13.97 -8.75 -27.91
C PRO A 257 15.41 -8.47 -27.46
N GLU A 258 16.12 -7.62 -28.21
CA GLU A 258 17.50 -7.18 -27.98
C GLU A 258 17.73 -6.47 -26.63
N ASN A 259 16.69 -5.89 -26.04
CA ASN A 259 16.84 -5.12 -24.81
C ASN A 259 16.56 -5.93 -23.54
N LEU A 260 16.09 -7.19 -23.65
CA LEU A 260 15.99 -8.09 -22.50
C LEU A 260 17.37 -8.34 -21.88
N GLU A 261 18.43 -8.34 -22.67
CA GLU A 261 19.82 -8.44 -22.20
C GLU A 261 20.22 -7.28 -21.29
N LYS A 262 19.79 -6.05 -21.61
CA LYS A 262 20.16 -4.81 -20.91
C LYS A 262 19.35 -4.52 -19.65
N ALA A 263 18.25 -5.25 -19.43
CA ALA A 263 17.43 -5.13 -18.23
C ALA A 263 18.15 -5.76 -17.02
N ASP A 264 18.11 -5.10 -15.86
CA ASP A 264 18.49 -5.66 -14.57
C ASP A 264 17.44 -6.69 -14.09
N ILE A 265 16.15 -6.43 -14.37
CA ILE A 265 15.01 -7.23 -13.93
C ILE A 265 14.05 -7.42 -15.12
N VAL A 266 13.54 -8.63 -15.32
CA VAL A 266 12.52 -8.94 -16.33
C VAL A 266 11.28 -9.51 -15.64
N LEU A 267 10.13 -8.83 -15.80
CA LEU A 267 8.85 -9.23 -15.20
C LEU A 267 7.98 -9.92 -16.25
N VAL A 268 7.66 -11.19 -16.02
CA VAL A 268 6.89 -12.04 -16.93
C VAL A 268 5.52 -12.35 -16.32
N GLY A 269 4.43 -12.17 -17.06
CA GLY A 269 3.09 -12.57 -16.57
C GLY A 269 1.92 -12.03 -17.39
N VAL A 270 0.70 -12.46 -17.07
CA VAL A 270 -0.51 -12.12 -17.83
C VAL A 270 -0.90 -10.64 -17.74
N SER A 271 -1.82 -10.17 -18.59
CA SER A 271 -2.31 -8.79 -18.52
C SER A 271 -2.99 -8.52 -17.17
N ARG A 272 -2.68 -7.36 -16.56
CA ARG A 272 -3.12 -6.85 -15.24
C ARG A 272 -2.45 -7.42 -13.96
N THR A 273 -1.40 -8.24 -14.02
CA THR A 273 -0.59 -8.67 -12.84
C THR A 273 0.25 -7.56 -12.17
N GLY A 274 -0.08 -6.28 -12.34
CA GLY A 274 0.67 -5.17 -11.74
C GLY A 274 2.04 -4.86 -12.34
N LYS A 275 2.43 -5.48 -13.49
CA LYS A 275 3.72 -5.25 -14.17
C LYS A 275 4.11 -3.76 -14.30
N THR A 276 3.28 -2.94 -14.95
CA THR A 276 3.59 -1.51 -15.20
C THR A 276 3.85 -0.69 -13.92
N PRO A 277 2.97 -0.72 -12.88
CA PRO A 277 3.29 -0.05 -11.62
C PRO A 277 4.55 -0.61 -10.93
N LEU A 278 4.73 -1.94 -10.95
CA LEU A 278 5.87 -2.60 -10.31
C LEU A 278 7.19 -2.26 -10.99
N SER A 279 7.25 -2.32 -12.32
CA SER A 279 8.43 -1.93 -13.10
C SER A 279 8.77 -0.46 -12.87
N THR A 280 7.79 0.43 -12.89
CA THR A 280 7.97 1.87 -12.59
C THR A 280 8.54 2.09 -11.18
N TYR A 281 8.01 1.41 -10.17
CA TYR A 281 8.50 1.52 -8.80
C TYR A 281 9.93 0.97 -8.63
N LEU A 282 10.25 -0.16 -9.27
CA LEU A 282 11.61 -0.73 -9.29
C LEU A 282 12.59 0.20 -10.03
N ALA A 283 12.16 0.84 -11.11
CA ALA A 283 12.95 1.84 -11.84
C ALA A 283 13.27 3.07 -10.99
N GLN A 284 12.31 3.54 -10.17
CA GLN A 284 12.56 4.58 -9.16
C GLN A 284 13.57 4.17 -8.07
N LYS A 285 13.84 2.86 -7.87
CA LYS A 285 14.93 2.37 -7.03
C LYS A 285 16.28 2.23 -7.77
N GLY A 286 16.29 2.36 -9.10
CA GLY A 286 17.50 2.38 -9.92
C GLY A 286 17.78 1.10 -10.71
N TYR A 287 16.75 0.29 -10.99
CA TYR A 287 16.85 -0.95 -11.76
C TYR A 287 16.17 -0.81 -13.13
N LYS A 288 16.87 -1.15 -14.21
CA LYS A 288 16.32 -1.22 -15.57
C LYS A 288 15.35 -2.40 -15.65
N VAL A 289 14.05 -2.16 -15.72
CA VAL A 289 13.04 -3.22 -15.76
C VAL A 289 12.44 -3.34 -17.16
N SER A 290 12.29 -4.57 -17.65
CA SER A 290 11.55 -4.88 -18.88
C SER A 290 10.33 -5.74 -18.57
N ASN A 291 9.21 -5.46 -19.23
CA ASN A 291 7.94 -6.16 -19.04
C ASN A 291 7.67 -7.09 -20.22
N VAL A 292 7.48 -8.39 -19.94
CA VAL A 292 7.11 -9.39 -20.94
C VAL A 292 5.69 -9.91 -20.65
N PRO A 293 4.70 -9.55 -21.49
CA PRO A 293 3.33 -10.04 -21.31
C PRO A 293 3.21 -11.49 -21.77
N ILE A 294 2.55 -12.33 -20.97
CA ILE A 294 2.02 -13.63 -21.42
C ILE A 294 0.65 -13.36 -22.03
N VAL A 295 0.45 -13.81 -23.28
CA VAL A 295 -0.79 -13.65 -24.06
C VAL A 295 -1.08 -14.95 -24.81
N ASN A 296 -2.31 -15.45 -24.75
CA ASN A 296 -2.70 -16.67 -25.46
C ASN A 296 -2.52 -16.51 -26.97
N GLY A 297 -1.82 -17.46 -27.61
CA GLY A 297 -1.57 -17.47 -29.05
C GLY A 297 -0.40 -16.58 -29.50
N VAL A 298 0.35 -15.97 -28.58
CA VAL A 298 1.59 -15.23 -28.89
C VAL A 298 2.76 -15.91 -28.18
N ASP A 299 3.72 -16.40 -28.97
CA ASP A 299 4.94 -17.00 -28.43
C ASP A 299 5.79 -15.96 -27.71
N LEU A 300 6.45 -16.36 -26.62
CA LEU A 300 7.39 -15.52 -25.90
C LEU A 300 8.66 -15.29 -26.75
N PRO A 301 9.29 -14.10 -26.69
CA PRO A 301 10.48 -13.80 -27.46
C PRO A 301 11.62 -14.73 -27.07
N LYS A 302 12.31 -15.32 -28.07
CA LYS A 302 13.39 -16.30 -27.83
C LYS A 302 14.48 -15.79 -26.89
N THR A 303 14.83 -14.50 -26.99
CA THR A 303 15.82 -13.86 -26.13
C THR A 303 15.48 -13.91 -24.63
N LEU A 304 14.20 -14.08 -24.24
CA LEU A 304 13.82 -14.30 -22.84
C LEU A 304 14.44 -15.56 -22.23
N PHE A 305 14.66 -16.59 -23.05
CA PHE A 305 15.24 -17.87 -22.65
C PHE A 305 16.77 -17.91 -22.83
N GLU A 306 17.34 -16.90 -23.49
CA GLU A 306 18.78 -16.76 -23.77
C GLU A 306 19.49 -15.87 -22.73
N ILE A 307 18.77 -14.96 -22.08
CA ILE A 307 19.29 -14.12 -20.99
C ILE A 307 19.50 -14.89 -19.67
N ASP A 308 20.31 -14.31 -18.77
CA ASP A 308 20.52 -14.84 -17.42
C ASP A 308 19.17 -15.08 -16.70
N PRO A 309 18.80 -16.33 -16.37
CA PRO A 309 17.51 -16.64 -15.76
C PRO A 309 17.39 -16.12 -14.31
N ARG A 310 18.49 -15.66 -13.69
CA ARG A 310 18.46 -15.10 -12.33
C ARG A 310 17.71 -13.77 -12.25
N LYS A 311 17.62 -13.01 -13.34
CA LYS A 311 16.90 -11.73 -13.43
C LYS A 311 15.43 -11.85 -13.91
N VAL A 312 14.95 -13.04 -14.22
CA VAL A 312 13.58 -13.26 -14.71
C VAL A 312 12.67 -13.65 -13.55
N PHE A 313 11.54 -12.94 -13.42
CA PHE A 313 10.54 -13.12 -12.35
C PHE A 313 9.15 -13.30 -12.94
N GLY A 314 8.50 -14.44 -12.65
CA GLY A 314 7.12 -14.69 -12.99
C GLY A 314 6.17 -14.03 -12.00
N LEU A 315 5.07 -13.44 -12.48
CA LEU A 315 4.00 -12.86 -11.65
C LEU A 315 2.69 -13.62 -11.86
N MET A 316 2.15 -14.17 -10.78
CA MET A 316 0.86 -14.88 -10.73
C MET A 316 -0.16 -14.13 -9.88
N ILE A 317 -1.44 -14.35 -10.16
CA ILE A 317 -2.55 -13.68 -9.49
C ILE A 317 -3.77 -14.62 -9.43
N ASN A 318 -4.57 -14.47 -8.39
CA ASN A 318 -5.82 -15.19 -8.22
C ASN A 318 -6.81 -14.86 -9.36
N PRO A 319 -7.43 -15.87 -9.99
CA PRO A 319 -8.31 -15.64 -11.16
C PRO A 319 -9.52 -14.77 -10.85
N LEU A 320 -10.09 -14.80 -9.64
CA LEU A 320 -11.24 -13.98 -9.27
C LEU A 320 -10.86 -12.51 -9.07
N VAL A 321 -9.70 -12.26 -8.48
CA VAL A 321 -9.16 -10.89 -8.31
C VAL A 321 -8.77 -10.31 -9.67
N LEU A 322 -8.11 -11.11 -10.52
CA LEU A 322 -7.77 -10.73 -11.88
C LEU A 322 -9.01 -10.41 -12.74
N GLN A 323 -10.05 -11.24 -12.66
CA GLN A 323 -11.35 -10.95 -13.27
C GLN A 323 -11.89 -9.59 -12.82
N GLY A 324 -11.96 -9.34 -11.50
CA GLY A 324 -12.45 -8.07 -10.96
C GLY A 324 -11.69 -6.84 -11.46
N ILE A 325 -10.36 -6.93 -11.53
CA ILE A 325 -9.50 -5.85 -12.08
C ILE A 325 -9.77 -5.63 -13.58
N ARG A 326 -9.96 -6.71 -14.35
CA ARG A 326 -10.28 -6.61 -15.79
C ARG A 326 -11.67 -6.04 -16.03
N GLU A 327 -12.67 -6.44 -15.25
CA GLU A 327 -14.02 -5.87 -15.29
C GLU A 327 -14.02 -4.37 -14.96
N ALA A 328 -13.24 -3.94 -13.96
CA ALA A 328 -13.11 -2.54 -13.59
C ALA A 328 -12.49 -1.70 -14.74
N ARG A 329 -11.42 -2.18 -15.37
CA ARG A 329 -10.82 -1.51 -16.55
C ARG A 329 -11.74 -1.55 -17.79
N ALA A 330 -12.49 -2.63 -17.99
CA ALA A 330 -13.45 -2.70 -19.09
C ALA A 330 -14.56 -1.65 -18.93
N LYS A 331 -15.05 -1.44 -17.70
CA LYS A 331 -15.99 -0.36 -17.36
C LYS A 331 -15.37 1.02 -17.58
N SER A 332 -14.13 1.27 -17.12
CA SER A 332 -13.50 2.59 -17.23
C SER A 332 -13.12 3.01 -18.64
N LEU A 333 -12.91 2.05 -19.55
CA LEU A 333 -12.62 2.31 -20.97
C LEU A 333 -13.89 2.38 -21.86
N GLY A 334 -15.09 2.25 -21.29
CA GLY A 334 -16.34 2.25 -22.07
C GLY A 334 -16.44 1.08 -23.07
N LEU A 335 -15.68 0.00 -22.87
CA LEU A 335 -15.60 -1.11 -23.81
C LEU A 335 -16.95 -1.84 -23.89
N GLY A 336 -17.45 -1.99 -25.12
CA GLY A 336 -18.75 -2.62 -25.40
C GLY A 336 -18.88 -4.03 -24.84
N SER A 337 -20.12 -4.45 -24.59
CA SER A 337 -20.46 -5.73 -23.94
C SER A 337 -19.73 -6.92 -24.56
N SER A 338 -19.63 -7.01 -25.89
CA SER A 338 -18.95 -8.10 -26.59
C SER A 338 -17.44 -8.21 -26.30
N PHE A 339 -16.73 -7.08 -26.13
CA PHE A 339 -15.32 -7.09 -25.76
C PHE A 339 -15.15 -7.41 -24.27
N LYS A 340 -16.03 -6.84 -23.44
CA LYS A 340 -16.08 -7.11 -22.00
C LYS A 340 -16.22 -8.61 -21.72
N THR A 341 -17.11 -9.32 -22.42
CA THR A 341 -17.27 -10.77 -22.23
C THR A 341 -15.96 -11.52 -22.41
N LYS A 342 -15.28 -11.40 -23.56
CA LYS A 342 -14.05 -12.18 -23.80
C LYS A 342 -12.88 -11.80 -22.87
N TYR A 343 -12.66 -10.50 -22.61
CA TYR A 343 -11.48 -10.06 -21.85
C TYR A 343 -11.55 -10.37 -20.35
N SER A 344 -12.76 -10.34 -19.76
CA SER A 344 -12.97 -10.56 -18.32
C SER A 344 -13.80 -11.81 -17.98
N GLU A 345 -14.07 -12.70 -18.93
CA GLU A 345 -14.69 -13.99 -18.63
C GLU A 345 -13.71 -14.90 -17.85
N LEU A 346 -14.19 -15.49 -16.77
CA LEU A 346 -13.40 -16.33 -15.86
C LEU A 346 -12.79 -17.56 -16.57
N GLY A 347 -13.40 -18.04 -17.67
CA GLY A 347 -12.83 -19.08 -18.53
C GLY A 347 -11.51 -18.63 -19.18
N SER A 348 -11.55 -17.56 -19.98
CA SER A 348 -10.37 -17.00 -20.64
C SER A 348 -9.29 -16.57 -19.64
N VAL A 349 -9.69 -15.97 -18.49
CA VAL A 349 -8.76 -15.62 -17.41
C VAL A 349 -8.04 -16.85 -16.83
N LYS A 350 -8.74 -17.98 -16.68
CA LYS A 350 -8.12 -19.25 -16.24
C LYS A 350 -7.19 -19.80 -17.32
N GLU A 351 -7.59 -19.81 -18.58
CA GLU A 351 -6.76 -20.29 -19.69
C GLU A 351 -5.42 -19.54 -19.78
N GLU A 352 -5.43 -18.21 -19.69
CA GLU A 352 -4.20 -17.40 -19.62
C GLU A 352 -3.33 -17.75 -18.40
N LEU A 353 -3.93 -17.99 -17.23
CA LEU A 353 -3.20 -18.34 -16.02
C LEU A 353 -2.64 -19.78 -16.05
N GLU A 354 -3.33 -20.73 -16.69
CA GLU A 354 -2.78 -22.08 -16.91
C GLU A 354 -1.64 -22.06 -17.94
N LEU A 355 -1.72 -21.23 -18.99
CA LEU A 355 -0.60 -20.99 -19.90
C LEU A 355 0.61 -20.42 -19.13
N ALA A 356 0.37 -19.42 -18.27
CA ALA A 356 1.44 -18.84 -17.45
C ALA A 356 2.09 -19.86 -16.50
N LYS A 357 1.28 -20.69 -15.81
CA LYS A 357 1.79 -21.79 -14.97
C LYS A 357 2.63 -22.79 -15.77
N LYS A 358 2.20 -23.15 -16.98
CA LYS A 358 2.96 -24.06 -17.86
C LYS A 358 4.33 -23.47 -18.20
N ILE A 359 4.37 -22.22 -18.66
CA ILE A 359 5.62 -21.51 -18.96
C ILE A 359 6.54 -21.46 -17.73
N PHE A 360 6.01 -21.19 -16.54
CA PHE A 360 6.80 -21.15 -15.31
C PHE A 360 7.27 -22.55 -14.86
N ALA A 361 6.49 -23.60 -15.09
CA ALA A 361 6.88 -24.99 -14.82
C ALA A 361 8.00 -25.47 -15.77
N GLU A 362 8.00 -24.98 -17.01
CA GLU A 362 9.09 -25.21 -17.99
C GLU A 362 10.36 -24.42 -17.65
N ASN A 363 10.29 -23.40 -16.77
CA ASN A 363 11.39 -22.51 -16.39
C ASN A 363 11.61 -22.46 -14.86
N PRO A 364 11.97 -23.58 -14.20
CA PRO A 364 11.99 -23.72 -12.74
C PRO A 364 13.00 -22.81 -12.01
N THR A 365 13.90 -22.14 -12.73
CA THR A 365 14.84 -21.15 -12.18
C THR A 365 14.20 -19.79 -11.92
N TRP A 366 13.05 -19.47 -12.54
CA TRP A 366 12.38 -18.18 -12.38
C TRP A 366 11.53 -18.19 -11.09
N PRO A 367 11.65 -17.23 -10.17
CA PRO A 367 10.75 -17.12 -9.03
C PRO A 367 9.36 -16.75 -9.53
N VAL A 368 8.35 -17.47 -9.07
CA VAL A 368 6.95 -17.12 -9.32
C VAL A 368 6.39 -16.43 -8.08
N ILE A 369 6.07 -15.15 -8.22
CA ILE A 369 5.57 -14.30 -7.13
C ILE A 369 4.06 -14.15 -7.30
N GLU A 370 3.31 -14.57 -6.28
CA GLU A 370 1.87 -14.34 -6.19
C GLU A 370 1.61 -12.90 -5.75
N VAL A 371 0.96 -12.09 -6.59
CA VAL A 371 0.72 -10.66 -6.35
C VAL A 371 -0.69 -10.35 -5.83
N THR A 372 -1.49 -11.38 -5.53
CA THR A 372 -2.87 -11.21 -5.04
C THR A 372 -2.91 -10.36 -3.77
N GLU A 373 -3.69 -9.27 -3.83
CA GLU A 373 -3.88 -8.30 -2.74
C GLU A 373 -2.59 -7.69 -2.17
N SER A 374 -1.45 -7.83 -2.86
CA SER A 374 -0.16 -7.33 -2.42
C SER A 374 0.02 -5.87 -2.86
N ALA A 375 0.62 -5.05 -2.00
CA ALA A 375 1.04 -3.69 -2.39
C ALA A 375 2.24 -3.76 -3.35
N ILE A 376 2.41 -2.73 -4.19
CA ILE A 376 3.49 -2.68 -5.19
C ILE A 376 4.85 -2.73 -4.49
N GLU A 377 4.95 -2.06 -3.35
CA GLU A 377 6.11 -1.98 -2.48
C GLU A 377 6.45 -3.34 -1.84
N GLU A 378 5.43 -4.12 -1.45
CA GLU A 378 5.59 -5.48 -0.91
C GLU A 378 6.14 -6.41 -2.00
N THR A 379 5.54 -6.42 -3.19
CA THR A 379 6.00 -7.23 -4.33
C THR A 379 7.41 -6.82 -4.76
N ALA A 380 7.70 -5.51 -4.82
CA ALA A 380 9.03 -5.00 -5.14
C ALA A 380 10.09 -5.44 -4.11
N ALA A 381 9.78 -5.43 -2.81
CA ALA A 381 10.70 -5.91 -1.78
C ALA A 381 11.02 -7.40 -1.94
N VAL A 382 10.05 -8.23 -2.35
CA VAL A 382 10.27 -9.65 -2.66
C VAL A 382 11.17 -9.82 -3.89
N VAL A 383 10.90 -9.10 -4.99
CA VAL A 383 11.74 -9.11 -6.20
C VAL A 383 13.17 -8.71 -5.87
N LEU A 384 13.38 -7.59 -5.18
CA LEU A 384 14.71 -7.05 -4.88
C LEU A 384 15.51 -7.94 -3.92
N ARG A 385 14.85 -8.58 -2.93
CA ARG A 385 15.50 -9.54 -2.04
C ARG A 385 16.03 -10.74 -2.82
N LEU A 386 15.17 -11.34 -3.65
CA LEU A 386 15.52 -12.50 -4.48
C LEU A 386 16.59 -12.13 -5.52
N TYR A 387 16.57 -10.91 -6.05
CA TYR A 387 17.59 -10.39 -6.96
C TYR A 387 18.96 -10.28 -6.28
N ASP A 388 19.09 -9.58 -5.14
CA ASP A 388 20.39 -9.45 -4.45
C ASP A 388 20.92 -10.81 -3.97
N GLU A 389 20.06 -11.68 -3.44
CA GLU A 389 20.41 -13.04 -3.00
C GLU A 389 21.06 -13.86 -4.13
N ARG A 390 20.48 -13.81 -5.33
CA ARG A 390 20.97 -14.52 -6.54
C ARG A 390 22.21 -13.91 -7.18
N GLN A 391 22.49 -12.64 -6.90
CA GLN A 391 23.67 -11.95 -7.43
C GLN A 391 24.86 -11.97 -6.47
N SER A 392 24.63 -12.04 -5.15
CA SER A 392 25.69 -11.79 -4.17
C SER A 392 26.27 -13.02 -3.47
N ASN A 393 25.64 -14.22 -3.58
CA ASN A 393 26.10 -15.47 -2.94
C ASN A 393 26.49 -15.31 -1.45
N ARG A 394 25.82 -14.39 -0.74
CA ARG A 394 26.10 -14.08 0.67
C ARG A 394 25.52 -15.16 1.58
N ALA A 395 26.22 -15.45 2.68
CA ALA A 395 25.73 -16.34 3.74
C ALA A 395 24.44 -15.85 4.44
N MET A 396 24.07 -14.57 4.26
CA MET A 396 22.84 -13.98 4.76
C MET A 396 22.23 -13.08 3.67
N PRO A 397 21.01 -13.35 3.18
CA PRO A 397 20.38 -12.57 2.12
C PRO A 397 19.91 -11.21 2.65
N ARG A 398 20.33 -10.12 2.00
CA ARG A 398 19.99 -8.74 2.37
C ARG A 398 20.22 -7.79 1.19
N ILE A 399 19.31 -6.83 1.00
CA ILE A 399 19.55 -5.74 0.04
C ILE A 399 20.65 -4.84 0.61
N SER A 400 21.74 -4.63 -0.13
CA SER A 400 22.88 -3.81 0.31
C SER A 400 23.14 -2.65 -0.64
N LYS A 401 23.60 -1.51 -0.11
CA LYS A 401 23.98 -0.33 -0.89
C LYS A 401 25.20 0.38 -0.26
N SER A 402 26.13 0.86 -1.10
CA SER A 402 27.19 1.78 -0.69
C SER A 402 26.70 3.22 -0.79
N TYR A 403 27.25 4.08 0.05
CA TYR A 403 27.06 5.53 0.07
C TYR A 403 28.41 6.24 -0.08
#